data_AF-A0A0V0RF92-F1
#
_entry.id   AF-A0A0V0RF92-F1
#
_cell.length_a   1.000
_cell.length_b   1.000
_cell.length_c   1.000
_cell.angle_alpha   90.00
_cell.angle_beta   90.00
_cell.angle_gamma   90.00
#
_symmetry.space_group_name_H-M   'P 1'
#
loop_
_entity.id
_entity.type
_entity.pdbx_description
1 polymer ?
#
loop_
_entity_poly.entity_id
_entity_poly.type
_entity_poly.pdbx_seq_one_letter_code
_entity_poly.pdbx_strand_id
1 'polypeptide(L)'
;MLKILHLLAVFLFTDLSHSQTSKCQNKDGNGNVDWTIVYKAPGQANGKIILATAAASWDDGAQALSNRNQHSFATALQHVVGDNQNVKFLAYNNAPPGVAN
;
A
#
# COMPACT_ATOMS: atom_id res chain seq x y z
N MET A 1 31.38 -10.60 17.69
CA MET A 1 31.29 -9.36 16.88
C MET A 1 31.08 -9.63 15.39
N LEU A 2 31.92 -10.44 14.72
CA LEU A 2 31.81 -10.67 13.27
C LEU A 2 30.45 -11.21 12.80
N LYS A 3 29.82 -12.14 13.56
CA LYS A 3 28.48 -12.68 13.25
C LYS A 3 27.35 -11.64 13.29
N ILE A 4 27.43 -10.66 14.21
CA ILE A 4 26.43 -9.58 14.32
C ILE A 4 26.55 -8.63 13.13
N LEU A 5 27.78 -8.33 12.70
CA LEU A 5 28.02 -7.48 11.54
C LEU A 5 27.50 -8.12 10.23
N HIS A 6 27.65 -9.44 10.08
CA HIS A 6 27.09 -10.17 8.94
C HIS A 6 25.56 -10.15 8.93
N LEU A 7 24.93 -10.34 10.10
CA LEU A 7 23.47 -10.28 10.21
C LEU A 7 22.93 -8.88 9.87
N LEU A 8 23.60 -7.83 10.34
CA LEU A 8 23.29 -6.44 10.01
C LEU A 8 23.45 -6.16 8.51
N ALA A 9 24.53 -6.66 7.89
CA ALA A 9 24.78 -6.50 6.46
C ALA A 9 23.72 -7.21 5.61
N VAL A 10 23.27 -8.41 6.01
CA VAL A 10 22.19 -9.14 5.34
C VAL A 10 20.86 -8.38 5.46
N PHE A 11 20.51 -7.88 6.65
CA PHE A 11 19.31 -7.06 6.87
C PHE A 11 19.31 -5.80 6.00
N LEU A 12 20.42 -5.04 6.01
CA LEU A 12 20.56 -3.85 5.17
C LEU A 12 20.46 -4.18 3.68
N PHE A 13 21.07 -5.28 3.23
CA PHE A 13 20.95 -5.73 1.84
C PHE A 13 19.51 -6.08 1.47
N THR A 14 18.78 -6.79 2.33
CA THR A 14 17.38 -7.13 2.08
C THR A 14 16.50 -5.89 2.05
N ASP A 15 16.68 -4.94 2.97
CA ASP A 15 15.89 -3.71 3.02
C ASP A 15 16.18 -2.79 1.82
N LEU A 16 17.45 -2.65 1.42
CA LEU A 16 17.86 -1.89 0.23
C LEU A 16 17.40 -2.55 -1.08
N SER A 17 17.30 -3.88 -1.11
CA SER A 17 16.81 -4.63 -2.28
C SER A 17 15.29 -4.53 -2.44
N HIS A 18 14.54 -4.23 -1.38
CA HIS A 18 13.08 -4.06 -1.39
C HIS A 18 12.71 -2.58 -1.51
N SER A 19 13.20 -1.90 -2.55
CA SER A 19 12.91 -0.48 -2.79
C SER A 19 11.43 -0.19 -3.13
N GLN A 20 10.57 -1.21 -3.25
CA GLN A 20 9.21 -1.09 -3.75
C GLN A 20 8.17 -1.61 -2.76
N THR A 21 7.31 -0.73 -2.27
CA THR A 21 6.06 -1.08 -1.60
C THR A 21 5.17 -1.90 -2.53
N SER A 22 5.03 -3.19 -2.20
CA SER A 22 4.17 -4.18 -2.86
C SER A 22 3.30 -4.94 -1.86
N LYS A 23 3.31 -4.49 -0.59
CA LYS A 23 2.60 -5.11 0.53
C LYS A 23 1.39 -4.27 0.91
N CYS A 24 0.34 -4.93 1.40
CA CYS A 24 -0.75 -4.24 2.06
C CYS A 24 -0.20 -3.43 3.24
N GLN A 25 -0.83 -2.28 3.49
CA GLN A 25 -0.39 -1.33 4.50
C GLN A 25 -1.46 -1.18 5.58
N ASN A 26 -1.01 -0.87 6.80
CA ASN A 26 -1.87 -0.52 7.93
C ASN A 26 -2.62 0.80 7.68
N LYS A 27 -3.49 1.17 8.61
CA LYS A 27 -4.37 2.34 8.52
C LYS A 27 -3.63 3.63 8.12
N ASP A 28 -2.51 3.93 8.76
CA ASP A 28 -1.74 5.15 8.54
C ASP A 28 -0.78 5.06 7.34
N GLY A 29 -0.66 3.88 6.72
CA GLY A 29 0.27 3.66 5.61
C GLY A 29 1.74 3.66 6.02
N ASN A 30 2.06 3.25 7.25
CA ASN A 30 3.41 3.26 7.81
C ASN A 30 3.89 1.87 8.30
N GLY A 31 3.14 0.81 8.01
CA GLY A 31 3.48 -0.55 8.41
C GLY A 31 2.84 -1.60 7.51
N ASN A 32 3.61 -2.63 7.16
CA ASN A 32 3.12 -3.76 6.38
C ASN A 32 2.11 -4.59 7.18
N VAL A 33 1.06 -5.04 6.50
CA VAL A 33 0.10 -6.03 7.02
C VAL A 33 -0.14 -7.11 5.97
N ASP A 34 -0.65 -8.26 6.40
CA ASP A 34 -0.94 -9.38 5.50
C ASP A 34 -2.04 -9.02 4.49
N TRP A 35 -3.13 -8.43 4.99
CA TRP A 35 -4.21 -7.90 4.19
C TRP A 35 -4.86 -6.68 4.87
N THR A 36 -5.48 -5.85 4.03
CA THR A 36 -6.29 -4.69 4.43
C THR A 36 -7.49 -4.62 3.50
N ILE A 37 -8.66 -4.31 4.06
CA ILE A 37 -9.87 -4.03 3.28
C ILE A 37 -10.27 -2.59 3.55
N VAL A 38 -10.48 -1.81 2.49
CA VAL A 38 -10.99 -0.44 2.56
C VAL A 38 -12.37 -0.38 1.89
N TYR A 39 -13.33 0.20 2.58
CA TYR A 39 -14.67 0.48 2.05
C TYR A 39 -14.92 1.98 2.00
N LYS A 40 -15.09 2.54 0.79
CA LYS A 40 -15.45 3.95 0.61
C LYS A 40 -16.92 4.09 0.26
N ALA A 41 -17.72 4.61 1.19
CA ALA A 41 -19.11 4.90 0.91
C ALA A 41 -19.27 5.98 -0.19
N PRO A 42 -20.37 5.97 -0.96
CA PRO A 42 -20.71 7.07 -1.86
C PRO A 42 -20.73 8.42 -1.13
N GLY A 43 -20.21 9.47 -1.78
CA GLY A 43 -20.16 10.83 -1.19
C GLY A 43 -19.14 11.04 -0.07
N GLN A 44 -18.50 9.99 0.45
CA GLN A 44 -17.46 10.11 1.48
C GLN A 44 -16.07 10.21 0.88
N ALA A 45 -15.25 11.12 1.43
CA ALA A 45 -13.83 11.27 1.09
C ALA A 45 -12.98 10.19 1.77
N ASN A 46 -13.24 9.96 3.06
CA ASN A 46 -12.60 8.89 3.85
C ASN A 46 -13.39 7.58 3.69
N GLY A 47 -12.68 6.46 3.75
CA GLY A 47 -13.28 5.14 3.86
C GLY A 47 -13.39 4.65 5.30
N LYS A 48 -13.93 3.44 5.47
CA LYS A 48 -13.70 2.58 6.63
C LYS A 48 -12.63 1.55 6.29
N ILE A 49 -11.93 1.02 7.28
CA ILE A 49 -10.84 0.06 7.09
C ILE A 49 -10.93 -1.11 8.09
N ILE A 50 -10.59 -2.32 7.64
CA ILE A 50 -10.30 -3.49 8.48
C ILE A 50 -8.88 -3.97 8.16
N LEU A 51 -8.13 -4.33 9.19
CA LEU A 51 -6.77 -4.84 9.12
C LEU A 51 -6.72 -6.31 9.54
N ALA A 52 -5.75 -7.06 9.00
CA ALA A 52 -5.48 -8.44 9.41
C ALA A 52 -5.29 -8.61 10.93
N THR A 53 -4.73 -7.61 11.60
CA THR A 53 -4.50 -7.61 13.06
C THR A 53 -5.77 -7.32 13.88
N ALA A 54 -6.86 -6.92 13.23
CA ALA A 54 -8.12 -6.53 13.88
C ALA A 54 -9.33 -6.90 12.98
N ALA A 55 -9.38 -8.16 12.52
CA ALA A 55 -10.21 -8.62 11.40
C ALA A 55 -11.75 -8.48 11.53
N ALA A 56 -12.26 -8.04 12.68
CA ALA A 56 -13.70 -7.89 12.95
C ALA A 56 -14.14 -6.45 13.30
N SER A 57 -13.22 -5.48 13.32
CA SER A 57 -13.53 -4.10 13.73
C SER A 57 -13.25 -3.12 12.59
N TRP A 58 -14.31 -2.58 12.00
CA TRP A 58 -14.19 -1.44 11.08
C TRP A 58 -13.73 -0.20 11.86
N ASP A 59 -12.62 0.38 11.44
CA ASP A 59 -12.13 1.66 11.92
C ASP A 59 -12.34 2.74 10.84
N ASP A 60 -12.28 4.01 11.23
CA ASP A 60 -12.21 5.13 10.29
C ASP A 60 -10.93 5.07 9.47
N GLY A 61 -11.00 5.43 8.19
CA GLY A 61 -9.80 5.63 7.37
C GLY A 61 -8.99 6.84 7.88
N ALA A 62 -7.66 6.72 7.88
CA ALA A 62 -6.76 7.76 8.38
C ALA A 62 -6.90 9.09 7.64
N GLN A 63 -7.11 9.04 6.32
CA GLN A 63 -7.19 10.20 5.43
C GLN A 63 -8.20 9.95 4.30
N ALA A 64 -8.54 11.01 3.57
CA ALA A 64 -9.31 10.90 2.34
C ALA A 64 -8.56 10.03 1.32
N LEU A 65 -9.26 9.15 0.60
CA LEU A 65 -8.62 8.23 -0.35
C LEU A 65 -8.02 8.91 -1.58
N SER A 66 -8.37 10.18 -1.82
CA SER A 66 -7.73 11.02 -2.83
C SER A 66 -6.38 11.59 -2.40
N ASN A 67 -6.01 11.49 -1.12
CA ASN A 67 -4.71 11.94 -0.64
C ASN A 67 -3.61 11.01 -1.15
N ARG A 68 -2.41 11.57 -1.37
CA ARG A 68 -1.29 10.83 -1.95
C ARG A 68 -0.56 9.94 -0.94
N ASN A 69 -0.78 10.12 0.35
CA ASN A 69 -0.05 9.45 1.43
C ASN A 69 -0.85 9.43 2.74
N GLN A 70 -0.24 8.87 3.79
CA GLN A 70 -0.79 8.80 5.15
C GLN A 70 -2.06 7.94 5.28
N HIS A 71 -2.26 7.00 4.36
CA HIS A 71 -3.28 5.95 4.49
C HIS A 71 -2.90 4.69 3.70
N SER A 72 -3.54 3.57 4.03
CA SER A 72 -3.20 2.26 3.47
C SER A 72 -3.19 2.19 1.93
N PHE A 73 -4.27 2.64 1.29
CA PHE A 73 -4.50 2.48 -0.15
C PHE A 73 -3.44 3.18 -1.01
N ALA A 74 -3.13 4.45 -0.73
CA ALA A 74 -2.15 5.19 -1.52
C ALA A 74 -0.73 4.66 -1.29
N THR A 75 -0.37 4.36 -0.05
CA THR A 75 0.96 3.80 0.26
C THR A 75 1.16 2.44 -0.43
N ALA A 76 0.16 1.55 -0.44
CA ALA A 76 0.25 0.25 -1.09
C ALA A 76 0.52 0.35 -2.61
N LEU A 77 0.07 1.43 -3.26
CA LEU A 77 0.23 1.67 -4.70
C LEU A 77 1.24 2.79 -5.02
N GLN A 78 1.97 3.31 -4.03
CA GLN A 78 2.73 4.56 -4.18
C GLN A 78 3.76 4.52 -5.31
N HIS A 79 4.35 3.34 -5.56
CA HIS A 79 5.33 3.15 -6.63
C HIS A 79 4.72 2.62 -7.94
N VAL A 80 3.45 2.19 -7.92
CA VAL A 80 2.68 1.89 -9.14
C VAL A 80 2.24 3.18 -9.81
N VAL A 81 1.81 4.17 -9.01
CA VAL A 81 1.28 5.46 -9.49
C VAL A 81 2.37 6.53 -9.62
N GLY A 82 3.46 6.43 -8.84
CA GLY A 82 4.62 7.32 -8.96
C GLY A 82 5.61 6.90 -10.05
N ASP A 83 6.47 7.82 -10.46
CA ASP A 83 7.57 7.53 -11.40
C ASP A 83 8.66 6.69 -10.72
N ASN A 84 8.55 5.37 -10.80
CA ASN A 84 9.52 4.43 -10.26
C ASN A 84 9.89 3.36 -11.31
N GLN A 85 11.09 3.51 -11.89
CA GLN A 85 11.59 2.69 -13.02
C GLN A 85 11.67 1.19 -12.72
N ASN A 86 11.81 0.83 -11.44
CA ASN A 86 11.99 -0.56 -11.03
C ASN A 86 10.66 -1.29 -10.82
N VAL A 87 9.54 -0.57 -10.77
CA VAL A 87 8.22 -1.17 -10.54
C VAL A 87 7.68 -1.81 -11.80
N LYS A 88 7.08 -2.99 -11.60
CA LYS A 88 6.38 -3.76 -12.61
C LYS A 88 4.99 -4.07 -12.07
N PHE A 89 3.95 -3.72 -12.81
CA PHE A 89 2.56 -3.96 -12.44
C PHE A 89 1.71 -4.22 -13.68
N LEU A 90 0.59 -4.91 -13.50
CA LEU A 90 -0.44 -5.11 -14.51
C LEU A 90 -1.72 -4.44 -14.00
N ALA A 91 -2.21 -3.44 -14.73
CA ALA A 91 -3.54 -2.87 -14.50
C ALA A 91 -4.53 -3.50 -15.48
N TYR A 92 -5.68 -3.94 -14.96
CA TYR A 92 -6.78 -4.44 -15.78
C TYR A 92 -8.06 -3.70 -15.40
N ASN A 93 -8.96 -3.54 -16.38
CA ASN A 93 -10.27 -2.95 -16.19
C ASN A 93 -11.26 -3.62 -17.15
N ASN A 94 -12.48 -3.89 -16.69
CA ASN A 94 -13.55 -4.46 -17.51
C ASN A 94 -14.39 -3.38 -18.21
N ALA A 95 -14.12 -2.10 -17.97
CA ALA A 95 -14.74 -1.04 -18.76
C ALA A 95 -14.22 -1.10 -20.21
N PRO A 96 -15.10 -1.10 -21.21
CA PRO A 96 -14.66 -1.07 -22.59
C PRO A 96 -13.81 0.19 -22.84
N PRO A 97 -12.83 0.14 -23.76
CA PRO A 97 -12.11 1.35 -24.15
C PRO A 97 -13.11 2.40 -24.62
N GLY A 98 -12.93 3.64 -24.14
CA GLY A 98 -13.76 4.75 -24.59
C GLY A 98 -13.64 4.89 -26.10
N VAL A 99 -14.75 4.68 -26.82
CA VAL A 99 -14.81 4.96 -28.25
C VAL A 99 -15.03 6.47 -28.36
N ALA A 100 -14.06 7.19 -28.93
CA ALA A 100 -14.24 8.60 -29.24
C ALA A 100 -15.30 8.71 -30.35
N ASN A 101 -16.31 9.55 -30.14
CA ASN A 101 -17.26 9.97 -31.18
C ASN A 101 -16.64 11.05 -32.06
#